data_AF-A0A3M1LVI1-F1
#
_entry.id   AF-A0A3M1LVI1-F1
#
_cell.length_a   1.000
_cell.length_b   1.000
_cell.length_c   1.000
_cell.angle_alpha   90.00
_cell.angle_beta   90.00
_cell.angle_gamma   90.00
#
_symmetry.space_group_name_H-M   'P 1'
#
loop_
_entity.id
_entity.type
_entity.pdbx_description
1 polymer ?
#
loop_
_entity_poly.entity_id
_entity_poly.type
_entity_poly.pdbx_seq_one_letter_code
_entity_poly.pdbx_strand_id
1 'polypeptide(L)' 'LEAGVVGSFRKPDVLRFGLGPLALGYHDIWRAVARLRQVLESGIWREPRFARVSV' A
#
# COMPACT_ATOMS: atom_id res chain seq x y z
N LEU A 1 -6.57 -3.04 3.12
CA LEU A 1 -7.66 -2.08 2.81
C LEU A 1 -7.79 -0.97 3.83
N GLU A 2 -7.50 -1.19 5.12
CA GLU A 2 -7.65 -0.16 6.18
C GLU A 2 -7.03 1.21 5.87
N ALA A 3 -5.85 1.28 5.25
CA ALA A 3 -5.22 2.54 4.86
C ALA A 3 -5.76 3.15 3.55
N GLY A 4 -6.76 2.52 2.90
CA GLY A 4 -7.37 3.02 1.67
C GLY A 4 -6.44 3.05 0.44
N VAL A 5 -5.37 2.24 0.44
CA VAL A 5 -4.45 2.06 -0.69
C VAL A 5 -4.48 0.59 -1.09
N VAL A 6 -4.66 0.33 -2.39
CA VAL A 6 -4.70 -1.03 -2.96
C VAL A 6 -3.45 -1.27 -3.78
N GLY A 7 -2.77 -2.37 -3.50
CA GLY A 7 -1.61 -2.85 -4.23
C GLY A 7 -1.62 -4.38 -4.23
N SER A 8 -0.72 -4.97 -5.01
CA SER A 8 -0.49 -6.42 -5.02
C SER A 8 0.87 -6.74 -4.44
N PHE A 9 0.95 -7.79 -3.64
CA PHE A 9 2.21 -8.32 -3.14
C PHE A 9 2.78 -9.37 -4.10
N ARG A 10 4.11 -9.36 -4.28
CA ARG A 10 4.86 -10.38 -5.01
C ARG A 10 5.95 -10.89 -4.08
N LYS A 11 5.99 -12.21 -3.89
CA LYS A 11 7.03 -12.86 -3.10
C LYS A 11 8.43 -12.54 -3.68
N PRO A 12 9.46 -12.45 -2.83
CA PRO A 12 9.39 -12.59 -1.36
C PRO A 12 9.02 -11.29 -0.62
N ASP A 13 9.17 -10.13 -1.23
CA ASP A 13 9.19 -8.84 -0.51
C ASP A 13 8.81 -7.62 -1.37
N VAL A 14 8.15 -7.82 -2.52
CA VAL A 14 7.86 -6.75 -3.48
C VAL A 14 6.41 -6.27 -3.38
N LEU A 15 6.21 -4.97 -3.25
CA LEU A 15 4.91 -4.30 -3.42
C LEU A 15 4.79 -3.73 -4.83
N ARG A 16 3.68 -4.01 -5.51
CA ARG A 16 3.38 -3.49 -6.84
C ARG A 16 2.10 -2.66 -6.82
N PHE A 17 2.18 -1.47 -7.40
CA PHE A 17 1.05 -0.56 -7.60
C PHE A 17 0.80 -0.42 -9.11
N GLY A 18 -0.45 -0.64 -9.54
CA GLY A 18 -0.85 -0.40 -10.92
C GLY A 18 -1.21 1.07 -11.10
N LEU A 19 -0.50 1.78 -11.97
CA LEU A 19 -0.79 3.17 -12.31
C LEU A 19 -1.51 3.21 -13.65
N GLY A 20 -2.84 3.37 -13.62
CA GLY A 20 -3.68 3.50 -14.81
C GLY A 20 -3.86 4.97 -15.21
N PRO A 21 -3.26 5.47 -16.31
CA PRO A 21 -3.25 6.90 -16.64
C PRO A 21 -4.63 7.49 -16.93
N LEU A 22 -5.59 6.67 -17.39
CA LEU A 22 -6.96 7.10 -17.66
C LEU A 22 -7.80 7.26 -16.37
N ALA A 23 -7.40 6.60 -15.28
CA ALA A 23 -8.19 6.50 -14.06
C ALA A 23 -7.58 7.24 -12.86
N LEU A 24 -6.28 7.54 -12.90
CA LEU A 24 -5.55 8.15 -11.78
C LEU A 24 -4.97 9.51 -12.15
N GLY A 25 -5.15 10.49 -11.27
CA GLY A 25 -4.44 11.75 -11.33
C GLY A 25 -3.22 11.79 -10.40
N TYR A 26 -2.37 12.82 -10.57
CA TYR A 26 -1.20 13.05 -9.72
C TYR A 26 -1.56 13.14 -8.23
N HIS A 27 -2.70 13.76 -7.91
CA HIS A 27 -3.18 13.86 -6.53
C HIS A 27 -3.50 12.51 -5.90
N ASP A 28 -4.00 11.54 -6.67
CA ASP A 28 -4.27 10.19 -6.17
C ASP A 28 -2.97 9.46 -5.82
N ILE A 29 -1.96 9.61 -6.68
CA ILE A 29 -0.62 9.04 -6.45
C ILE A 29 -0.01 9.68 -5.19
N TRP A 30 -0.08 11.01 -5.05
CA TRP A 30 0.42 11.71 -3.88
C TRP A 30 -0.25 11.21 -2.59
N ARG A 31 -1.58 11.12 -2.58
CA ARG A 31 -2.33 10.61 -1.41
C ARG A 31 -1.97 9.17 -1.08
N ALA A 32 -1.79 8.31 -2.08
CA ALA A 32 -1.38 6.92 -1.87
C ALA A 32 0.01 6.83 -1.22
N VAL A 33 0.98 7.61 -1.71
CA VAL A 33 2.34 7.65 -1.16
C VAL A 33 2.35 8.23 0.26
N ALA A 34 1.61 9.30 0.52
CA ALA A 34 1.50 9.90 1.86
C ALA A 34 0.95 8.92 2.90
N ARG A 35 -0.07 8.13 2.53
CA ARG A 35 -0.62 7.08 3.40
C ARG A 35 0.36 5.93 3.61
N LEU A 36 1.03 5.49 2.55
CA LEU A 36 2.06 4.45 2.67
C LEU A 36 3.18 4.88 3.61
N ARG A 37 3.63 6.14 3.49
CA ARG A 37 4.60 6.74 4.41
C ARG A 37 4.14 6.65 5.86
N GLN A 38 2.90 7.07 6.15
CA GLN A 38 2.35 7.01 7.50
C GLN A 38 2.33 5.59 8.07
N VAL A 39 1.96 4.59 7.26
CA VAL A 39 1.96 3.17 7.67
C VAL A 39 3.38 2.70 8.01
N LEU A 40 4.37 3.08 7.19
CA LEU A 40 5.77 2.70 7.41
C LEU A 40 6.36 3.37 8.65
N GLU A 41 6.13 4.67 8.83
CA GLU A 41 6.63 5.47 9.96
C GLU A 41 6.00 5.03 11.29
N SER A 42 4.69 4.79 11.31
CA SER A 42 3.99 4.31 12.50
C SER A 42 4.32 2.86 12.87
N GLY A 43 4.79 2.07 11.91
CA GLY A 43 5.08 0.65 12.12
C GLY A 43 3.84 -0.22 12.33
N ILE A 44 2.63 0.28 12.07
CA ILE A 44 1.38 -0.48 12.34
C ILE A 44 1.33 -1.83 11.62
N TRP A 45 2.03 -1.94 10.49
CA TRP A 45 2.12 -3.17 9.70
C TRP A 45 2.78 -4.34 10.46
N ARG A 46 3.47 -4.06 11.57
CA ARG A 46 4.10 -5.07 12.44
C ARG A 46 3.13 -5.70 13.43
N GLU A 47 1.92 -5.17 13.57
CA GLU A 47 0.94 -5.74 14.48
C GLU A 47 0.60 -7.19 14.08
N PRO A 48 0.38 -8.12 15.04
CA PRO A 48 0.17 -9.53 14.75
C PRO A 48 -0.96 -9.83 13.76
N ARG A 49 -1.98 -8.96 13.72
CA ARG A 49 -3.11 -9.07 12.77
C ARG A 49 -2.71 -8.96 11.30
N PHE A 50 -1.57 -8.33 11.00
CA PHE A 50 -1.05 -8.18 9.64
C PHE A 50 0.07 -9.18 9.30
N ALA A 51 0.44 -10.08 10.23
CA ALA A 51 1.53 -11.04 10.04
C ALA A 51 1.22 -12.18 9.06
N ARG A 52 -0.03 -12.31 8.61
CA ARG A 52 -0.45 -13.33 7.64
C ARG A 52 -0.61 -12.72 6.26
N VAL A 53 0.18 -13.21 5.31
CA VAL A 53 -0.04 -12.96 3.89
C VAL A 53 -1.03 -14.01 3.38
N SER A 54 -2.30 -13.62 3.26
CA SER A 54 -3.29 -14.40 2.50
C SER A 54 -3.05 -14.15 1.01
N VAL A 55 -2.58 -15.17 0.30
CA VAL A 55 -2.42 -15.18 -1.17
C VAL A 55 -3.72 -15.61 -1.81
#